data_AF-A0A151K3A6-F1
#
_entry.id   AF-A0A151K3A6-F1
#
_cell.length_a   1.000
_cell.length_b   1.000
_cell.length_c   1.000
_cell.angle_alpha   90.00
_cell.angle_beta   90.00
_cell.angle_gamma   90.00
#
_symmetry.space_group_name_H-M   'P 1'
#
loop_
_entity.id
_entity.type
_entity.pdbx_description
1 polymer ?
#
loop_
_entity_poly.entity_id
_entity_poly.type
_entity_poly.pdbx_seq_one_letter_code
_entity_poly.pdbx_strand_id
1 'polypeptide(L)'
;AGVYLMIRFNEFLITTNIRSILGFLSILTMFISGIIANFENDLKKIIALSTLRQLGIIIIILRLGYRLLSYYHLLIHAIFKSIIFMGAGGFIHIIKNTQDIRLLGNLNERMPYVIIRLIISNFALGGFPFISGFYRKDLIVEVFYVYRGMNILMFVLVVVSLLLTVSYSKKDSFFYYLFFNRRIKFYRYIYIKESGLVNVSIIIMIFIRIILGSLIG
;
A
#
# COMPACT_ATOMS: atom_id res chain seq x y z
N ALA A 1 -10.58 -11.63 -4.21
CA ALA A 1 -11.29 -12.88 -4.55
C ALA A 1 -10.38 -14.09 -4.42
N GLY A 2 -9.32 -14.23 -5.24
CA GLY A 2 -8.43 -15.41 -5.21
C GLY A 2 -7.83 -15.73 -3.83
N VAL A 3 -7.24 -14.74 -3.15
CA VAL A 3 -6.67 -14.93 -1.80
C VAL A 3 -7.72 -15.36 -0.78
N TYR A 4 -8.94 -14.85 -0.86
CA TYR A 4 -10.03 -15.26 0.05
C TYR A 4 -10.46 -16.72 -0.18
N LEU A 5 -10.49 -17.17 -1.44
CA LEU A 5 -10.73 -18.58 -1.77
C LEU A 5 -9.63 -19.47 -1.17
N MET A 6 -8.36 -19.05 -1.28
CA MET A 6 -7.25 -19.78 -0.66
C MET A 6 -7.36 -19.84 0.87
N ILE A 7 -7.79 -18.76 1.53
CA ILE A 7 -8.04 -18.72 2.98
C ILE A 7 -9.14 -19.74 3.36
N ARG A 8 -10.17 -19.92 2.52
CA ARG A 8 -11.24 -20.90 2.75
C ARG A 8 -10.74 -22.34 2.62
N PHE A 9 -9.90 -22.61 1.63
CA PHE A 9 -9.32 -23.94 1.40
C PHE A 9 -7.99 -24.14 2.14
N ASN A 10 -7.78 -23.47 3.28
CA ASN A 10 -6.51 -23.54 4.01
C ASN A 10 -6.17 -24.95 4.47
N GLU A 11 -7.15 -25.75 4.93
CA GLU A 11 -6.92 -27.14 5.34
C GLU A 11 -6.35 -27.99 4.19
N PHE A 12 -6.84 -27.79 2.97
CA PHE A 12 -6.31 -28.44 1.77
C PHE A 12 -4.90 -27.96 1.41
N LEU A 13 -4.62 -26.67 1.63
CA LEU A 13 -3.27 -26.12 1.41
C LEU A 13 -2.27 -26.61 2.44
N ILE A 14 -2.69 -26.89 3.68
CA ILE A 14 -1.81 -27.43 4.72
C ILE A 14 -1.43 -28.89 4.42
N THR A 15 -2.38 -29.70 3.95
CA THR A 15 -2.16 -31.13 3.65
C THR A 15 -1.36 -31.37 2.38
N THR A 16 -1.30 -30.39 1.46
CA THR A 16 -0.62 -30.53 0.17
C THR A 16 0.67 -29.72 0.08
N ASN A 17 1.62 -30.17 -0.75
CA ASN A 17 2.86 -29.43 -1.04
C ASN A 17 2.62 -28.11 -1.82
N ILE A 18 1.39 -27.79 -2.19
CA ILE A 18 1.02 -26.60 -2.97
C ILE A 18 1.38 -25.30 -2.21
N ARG A 19 1.38 -25.35 -0.87
CA ARG A 19 1.74 -24.23 0.02
C ARG A 19 3.14 -23.66 -0.24
N SER A 20 4.12 -24.53 -0.54
CA SER A 20 5.51 -24.10 -0.76
C SER A 20 5.66 -23.35 -2.09
N ILE A 21 5.04 -23.87 -3.15
CA ILE A 21 5.01 -23.28 -4.49
C ILE A 21 4.31 -21.91 -4.44
N LEU A 22 3.15 -21.83 -3.78
CA LEU A 22 2.43 -20.58 -3.56
C LEU A 22 3.28 -19.55 -2.83
N GLY A 23 3.97 -19.96 -1.77
CA GLY A 23 4.91 -19.11 -1.06
C GLY A 23 6.00 -18.53 -1.95
N PHE A 24 6.61 -19.37 -2.77
CA PHE A 24 7.68 -18.94 -3.67
C PHE A 24 7.18 -17.93 -4.72
N LEU A 25 6.05 -18.22 -5.37
CA LEU A 25 5.40 -17.30 -6.32
C LEU A 25 5.01 -15.98 -5.66
N SER A 26 4.53 -16.02 -4.41
CA SER A 26 4.14 -14.81 -3.67
C SER A 26 5.34 -13.91 -3.33
N ILE A 27 6.52 -14.49 -3.07
CA ILE A 27 7.74 -13.72 -2.82
C ILE A 27 8.29 -13.11 -4.11
N LEU A 28 8.28 -13.86 -5.21
CA LEU A 28 8.67 -13.34 -6.52
C LEU A 28 7.75 -12.18 -6.96
N THR A 29 6.44 -12.33 -6.83
CA THR A 29 5.49 -11.26 -7.19
C THR A 29 5.67 -10.02 -6.32
N MET A 30 5.92 -10.20 -5.01
CA MET A 30 6.25 -9.12 -4.09
C MET A 30 7.53 -8.37 -4.49
N PHE A 31 8.57 -9.11 -4.89
CA PHE A 31 9.84 -8.53 -5.33
C PHE A 31 9.72 -7.77 -6.66
N ILE A 32 9.15 -8.41 -7.69
CA ILE A 32 8.98 -7.82 -9.03
C ILE A 32 8.12 -6.55 -8.96
N SER A 33 7.02 -6.58 -8.20
CA SER A 33 6.19 -5.38 -8.02
C SER A 33 6.92 -4.24 -7.32
N GLY A 34 7.82 -4.54 -6.37
CA GLY A 34 8.68 -3.55 -5.73
C GLY A 34 9.66 -2.88 -6.70
N ILE A 35 10.26 -3.65 -7.62
CA ILE A 35 11.15 -3.10 -8.65
C ILE A 35 10.38 -2.20 -9.62
N ILE A 36 9.28 -2.69 -10.17
CA ILE A 36 8.49 -1.94 -11.16
C ILE A 36 7.98 -0.64 -10.54
N ALA A 37 7.54 -0.67 -9.28
CA ALA A 37 7.04 0.52 -8.59
C ALA A 37 8.09 1.65 -8.47
N ASN A 38 9.38 1.33 -8.37
CA ASN A 38 10.44 2.34 -8.32
C ASN A 38 10.61 3.08 -9.65
N PHE A 39 10.37 2.41 -10.78
CA PHE A 39 10.56 2.99 -12.11
C PHE A 39 9.29 3.63 -12.68
N GLU A 40 8.12 3.21 -12.22
CA GLU A 40 6.85 3.76 -12.67
C GLU A 40 6.64 5.21 -12.20
N ASN A 41 5.98 6.02 -13.03
CA ASN A 41 5.69 7.44 -12.74
C ASN A 41 4.18 7.75 -12.73
N ASP A 42 3.34 6.82 -13.16
CA ASP A 42 1.88 6.97 -13.13
C ASP A 42 1.34 6.65 -11.74
N LEU A 43 0.69 7.63 -11.12
CA LEU A 43 0.22 7.52 -9.73
C LEU A 43 -0.70 6.31 -9.49
N LYS A 44 -1.68 6.05 -10.38
CA LYS A 44 -2.58 4.90 -10.25
C LYS A 44 -1.84 3.56 -10.34
N LYS A 45 -0.85 3.45 -11.22
CA LYS A 45 -0.09 2.21 -11.40
C LYS A 45 0.79 1.92 -10.19
N ILE A 46 1.39 2.93 -9.57
CA ILE A 46 2.21 2.70 -8.38
C ILE A 46 1.33 2.27 -7.18
N ILE A 47 0.14 2.87 -7.04
CA ILE A 47 -0.85 2.42 -6.05
C ILE A 47 -1.28 0.96 -6.32
N ALA A 48 -1.44 0.56 -7.58
CA ALA A 48 -1.75 -0.81 -7.96
C ALA A 48 -0.58 -1.78 -7.69
N LEU A 49 0.66 -1.42 -8.02
CA LEU A 49 1.83 -2.27 -7.72
C LEU A 49 2.00 -2.49 -6.22
N SER A 50 1.67 -1.49 -5.42
CA SER A 50 1.65 -1.65 -3.97
C SER A 50 0.48 -2.51 -3.44
N THR A 51 -0.60 -2.78 -4.20
CA THR A 51 -1.58 -3.84 -3.85
C THR A 51 -1.02 -5.22 -4.13
N LEU A 52 -0.34 -5.39 -5.28
CA LEU A 52 0.23 -6.67 -5.69
C LEU A 52 1.25 -7.17 -4.68
N ARG A 53 2.10 -6.26 -4.19
CA ARG A 53 3.04 -6.53 -3.10
C ARG A 53 2.35 -6.97 -1.80
N GLN A 54 1.29 -6.27 -1.38
CA GLN A 54 0.57 -6.58 -0.15
C GLN A 54 -0.18 -7.92 -0.24
N LEU A 55 -0.72 -8.25 -1.41
CA LEU A 55 -1.28 -9.58 -1.67
C LEU A 55 -0.21 -10.67 -1.58
N GLY A 56 1.00 -10.41 -2.07
CA GLY A 56 2.15 -11.29 -1.86
C GLY A 56 2.38 -11.58 -0.38
N ILE A 57 2.44 -10.54 0.46
CA ILE A 57 2.58 -10.69 1.91
C ILE A 57 1.44 -11.54 2.52
N ILE A 58 0.18 -11.26 2.17
CA ILE A 58 -0.98 -11.98 2.69
C ILE A 58 -0.93 -13.48 2.35
N ILE A 59 -0.46 -13.83 1.15
CA ILE A 59 -0.28 -15.21 0.71
C ILE A 59 0.88 -15.87 1.48
N ILE A 60 1.95 -15.13 1.81
CA ILE A 60 3.04 -15.71 2.60
C ILE A 60 2.58 -16.01 4.04
N ILE A 61 1.79 -15.14 4.67
CA ILE A 61 1.19 -15.39 5.99
C ILE A 61 0.33 -16.66 5.96
N LEU A 62 -0.45 -16.82 4.89
CA LEU A 62 -1.25 -18.03 4.66
C LEU A 62 -0.34 -19.26 4.53
N ARG A 63 0.76 -19.14 3.77
CA ARG A 63 1.78 -20.20 3.72
C ARG A 63 2.31 -20.52 5.11
N LEU A 64 2.46 -19.58 6.03
CA LEU A 64 2.96 -19.88 7.38
C LEU A 64 1.93 -20.58 8.27
N GLY A 65 0.68 -20.73 7.81
CA GLY A 65 -0.40 -21.42 8.52
C GLY A 65 -1.32 -20.47 9.30
N TYR A 66 -1.02 -19.17 9.34
CA TYR A 66 -1.79 -18.19 10.10
C TYR A 66 -3.01 -17.68 9.31
N ARG A 67 -4.03 -18.53 9.20
CA ARG A 67 -5.27 -18.26 8.44
C ARG A 67 -6.00 -16.99 8.90
N LEU A 68 -6.20 -16.85 10.22
CA LEU A 68 -6.92 -15.70 10.81
C LEU A 68 -6.15 -14.40 10.55
N LEU A 69 -4.84 -14.39 10.76
CA LEU A 69 -3.99 -13.22 10.51
C LEU A 69 -4.03 -12.80 9.04
N SER A 70 -3.97 -13.77 8.11
CA SER A 70 -4.09 -13.51 6.67
C SER A 70 -5.45 -12.86 6.32
N TYR A 71 -6.55 -13.34 6.93
CA TYR A 71 -7.88 -12.77 6.72
C TYR A 71 -8.01 -11.34 7.26
N TYR A 72 -7.56 -11.08 8.48
CA TYR A 72 -7.57 -9.73 9.04
C TYR A 72 -6.73 -8.78 8.17
N HIS A 73 -5.54 -9.20 7.78
CA HIS A 73 -4.69 -8.38 6.92
C HIS A 73 -5.35 -8.07 5.58
N LEU A 74 -6.07 -9.03 4.98
CA LEU A 74 -6.84 -8.82 3.75
C LEU A 74 -7.93 -7.77 3.91
N LEU A 75 -8.71 -7.80 5.01
CA LEU A 75 -9.76 -6.82 5.28
C LEU A 75 -9.21 -5.40 5.42
N ILE A 76 -8.16 -5.23 6.22
CA ILE A 76 -7.60 -3.90 6.48
C ILE A 76 -6.87 -3.38 5.23
N HIS A 77 -6.23 -4.28 4.48
CA HIS A 77 -5.66 -3.94 3.17
C HIS A 77 -6.72 -3.39 2.21
N ALA A 78 -7.90 -4.04 2.12
CA ALA A 78 -8.98 -3.59 1.25
C ALA A 78 -9.45 -2.17 1.59
N ILE A 79 -9.75 -1.92 2.87
CA ILE A 79 -10.22 -0.60 3.34
C ILE A 79 -9.16 0.47 3.10
N PHE A 80 -7.91 0.16 3.42
CA PHE A 80 -6.82 1.09 3.25
C PHE A 80 -6.56 1.44 1.79
N LYS A 81 -6.64 0.45 0.89
CA LYS A 81 -6.50 0.67 -0.54
C LYS A 81 -7.64 1.48 -1.12
N SER A 82 -8.88 1.27 -0.68
CA SER A 82 -9.99 2.13 -1.11
C SER A 82 -9.78 3.60 -0.75
N ILE A 83 -9.21 3.91 0.42
CA ILE A 83 -8.89 5.30 0.80
C ILE A 83 -7.85 5.91 -0.14
N ILE A 84 -6.78 5.17 -0.43
CA ILE A 84 -5.71 5.65 -1.32
C ILE A 84 -6.24 5.89 -2.73
N PHE A 85 -7.02 4.94 -3.27
CA PHE A 85 -7.60 5.08 -4.61
C PHE A 85 -8.63 6.21 -4.68
N MET A 86 -9.43 6.42 -3.64
CA MET A 86 -10.39 7.52 -3.59
C MET A 86 -9.69 8.88 -3.48
N GLY A 87 -8.65 8.99 -2.64
CA GLY A 87 -7.82 10.19 -2.54
C GLY A 87 -7.08 10.50 -3.84
N ALA A 88 -6.47 9.49 -4.47
CA ALA A 88 -5.84 9.59 -5.77
C ALA A 88 -6.82 9.96 -6.89
N GLY A 89 -8.03 9.39 -6.88
CA GLY A 89 -9.08 9.68 -7.85
C GLY A 89 -9.55 11.13 -7.77
N GLY A 90 -9.83 11.62 -6.55
CA GLY A 90 -10.16 13.03 -6.32
C GLY A 90 -9.06 13.96 -6.77
N PHE A 91 -7.80 13.61 -6.49
CA PHE A 91 -6.63 14.36 -6.93
C PHE A 91 -6.52 14.43 -8.46
N ILE A 92 -6.65 13.30 -9.17
CA ILE A 92 -6.54 13.24 -10.62
C ILE A 92 -7.66 14.04 -11.29
N HIS A 93 -8.86 14.03 -10.71
CA HIS A 93 -9.98 14.82 -11.22
C HIS A 93 -9.72 16.33 -11.09
N ILE A 94 -9.19 16.75 -9.95
CA ILE A 94 -8.78 18.13 -9.66
C ILE A 94 -7.76 18.66 -10.68
N ILE A 95 -6.84 17.81 -11.15
CA ILE A 95 -5.79 18.18 -12.11
C ILE A 95 -6.13 17.71 -13.53
N LYS A 96 -7.42 17.71 -13.88
CA LYS A 96 -7.88 17.46 -15.26
C LYS A 96 -7.28 16.19 -15.90
N ASN A 97 -7.29 15.08 -15.15
CA ASN A 97 -6.83 13.76 -15.59
C ASN A 97 -5.32 13.59 -15.81
N THR A 98 -4.45 14.50 -15.34
CA THR A 98 -3.01 14.22 -15.34
C THR A 98 -2.64 13.19 -14.28
N GLN A 99 -2.03 12.08 -14.69
CA GLN A 99 -1.65 10.97 -13.80
C GLN A 99 -0.14 10.88 -13.56
N ASP A 100 0.67 11.46 -14.43
CA ASP A 100 2.13 11.44 -14.34
C ASP A 100 2.60 12.39 -13.22
N ILE A 101 3.28 11.83 -12.23
CA ILE A 101 3.77 12.55 -11.04
C ILE A 101 4.78 13.63 -11.43
N ARG A 102 5.51 13.47 -12.54
CA ARG A 102 6.53 14.44 -13.00
C ARG A 102 5.95 15.77 -13.47
N LEU A 103 4.67 15.76 -13.84
CA LEU A 103 3.94 16.95 -14.29
C LEU A 103 3.31 17.72 -13.12
N LEU A 104 3.36 17.15 -11.90
CA LEU A 104 2.84 17.77 -10.69
C LEU A 104 3.93 18.66 -10.05
N GLY A 105 3.53 19.85 -9.58
CA GLY A 105 4.43 20.76 -8.86
C GLY A 105 3.67 21.85 -8.10
N ASN A 106 4.19 22.22 -6.93
CA ASN A 106 3.70 23.29 -6.05
C ASN A 106 2.18 23.29 -5.76
N LEU A 107 1.62 22.13 -5.37
CA LEU A 107 0.18 22.02 -5.08
C LEU A 107 -0.17 22.33 -3.62
N ASN A 108 0.83 22.44 -2.73
CA ASN A 108 0.64 22.65 -1.28
C ASN A 108 -0.14 23.92 -0.96
N GLU A 109 0.11 24.99 -1.70
CA GLU A 109 -0.58 26.28 -1.50
C GLU A 109 -2.04 26.26 -2.01
N ARG A 110 -2.36 25.39 -2.97
CA ARG A 110 -3.67 25.37 -3.65
C ARG A 110 -4.65 24.37 -3.04
N MET A 111 -4.17 23.21 -2.58
CA MET A 111 -5.00 22.06 -2.19
C MET A 111 -4.49 21.37 -0.89
N PRO A 112 -4.33 22.12 0.23
CA PRO A 112 -3.66 21.60 1.42
C PRO A 112 -4.37 20.38 2.02
N TYR A 113 -5.71 20.33 1.97
CA TYR A 113 -6.46 19.21 2.54
C TYR A 113 -6.30 17.92 1.75
N VAL A 114 -6.31 17.97 0.41
CA VAL A 114 -6.01 16.79 -0.44
C VAL A 114 -4.61 16.26 -0.15
N ILE A 115 -3.65 17.15 0.04
CA ILE A 115 -2.24 16.82 0.22
C ILE A 115 -2.00 16.20 1.60
N ILE A 116 -2.51 16.80 2.67
CA ILE A 116 -2.41 16.25 4.02
C ILE A 116 -3.00 14.83 4.07
N ARG A 117 -4.14 14.59 3.39
CA ARG A 117 -4.74 13.24 3.33
C ARG A 117 -3.86 12.23 2.60
N LEU A 118 -3.32 12.59 1.44
CA LEU A 118 -2.42 11.72 0.69
C LEU A 118 -1.15 11.41 1.51
N ILE A 119 -0.64 12.40 2.24
CA ILE A 119 0.52 12.24 3.13
C ILE A 119 0.21 11.28 4.29
N ILE A 120 -0.91 11.47 5.00
CA ILE A 120 -1.35 10.58 6.09
C ILE A 120 -1.53 9.14 5.57
N SER A 121 -2.11 9.00 4.38
CA SER A 121 -2.30 7.70 3.74
C SER A 121 -0.97 7.06 3.36
N ASN A 122 0.00 7.83 2.84
CA ASN A 122 1.31 7.32 2.48
C ASN A 122 2.17 6.97 3.71
N PHE A 123 2.09 7.71 4.82
CA PHE A 123 2.75 7.34 6.07
C PHE A 123 2.18 6.05 6.67
N ALA A 124 0.86 5.87 6.56
CA ALA A 124 0.22 4.62 6.92
C ALA A 124 0.64 3.44 6.02
N LEU A 125 0.97 3.69 4.75
CA LEU A 125 1.53 2.70 3.82
C LEU A 125 2.97 2.37 4.18
N GLY A 126 3.75 3.38 4.56
CA GLY A 126 5.15 3.27 4.96
C GLY A 126 5.32 2.43 6.22
N GLY A 127 4.36 2.52 7.15
CA GLY A 127 4.46 1.89 8.46
C GLY A 127 5.20 2.79 9.44
N PHE A 128 4.92 4.09 9.42
CA PHE A 128 5.49 5.01 10.41
C PHE A 128 5.09 4.57 11.83
N PRO A 129 6.00 4.61 12.83
CA PRO A 129 5.73 4.14 14.17
C PRO A 129 4.45 4.76 14.74
N PHE A 130 3.68 3.95 15.49
CA PHE A 130 2.40 4.29 16.13
C PHE A 130 1.18 4.50 15.21
N ILE A 131 1.35 4.40 13.89
CA ILE A 131 0.21 4.39 12.94
C ILE A 131 -0.19 2.92 12.68
N SER A 132 -1.48 2.63 12.47
CA SER A 132 -1.99 1.25 12.24
C SER A 132 -1.32 0.45 11.09
N GLY A 133 -0.43 1.05 10.31
CA GLY A 133 0.44 0.36 9.35
C GLY A 133 1.66 -0.31 9.97
N PHE A 134 2.19 0.21 11.07
CA PHE A 134 3.37 -0.29 11.79
C PHE A 134 3.08 -1.65 12.43
N TYR A 135 2.05 -1.73 13.28
CA TYR A 135 1.63 -2.96 13.96
C TYR A 135 1.44 -4.14 12.98
N ARG A 136 0.90 -3.88 11.79
CA ARG A 136 0.70 -4.93 10.78
C ARG A 136 1.98 -5.44 10.16
N LYS A 137 2.88 -4.55 9.72
CA LYS A 137 4.09 -4.97 8.99
C LYS A 137 5.12 -5.60 9.92
N ASP A 138 5.22 -5.12 11.15
CA ASP A 138 6.20 -5.63 12.11
C ASP A 138 5.82 -7.03 12.59
N LEU A 139 4.53 -7.28 12.86
CA LEU A 139 4.02 -8.63 13.14
C LEU A 139 4.38 -9.63 12.03
N ILE A 140 4.42 -9.19 10.78
CA ILE A 140 4.78 -10.05 9.65
C ILE A 140 6.27 -10.35 9.68
N VAL A 141 7.13 -9.35 9.81
CA VAL A 141 8.59 -9.55 9.87
C VAL A 141 8.97 -10.43 11.05
N GLU A 142 8.31 -10.27 12.19
CA GLU A 142 8.49 -11.08 13.38
C GLU A 142 8.09 -12.55 13.15
N VAL A 143 6.90 -12.78 12.57
CA VAL A 143 6.43 -14.13 12.21
C VAL A 143 7.38 -14.80 11.20
N PHE A 144 7.99 -14.04 10.29
CA PHE A 144 9.02 -14.55 9.38
C PHE A 144 10.32 -14.89 10.07
N TYR A 145 10.77 -14.07 11.02
CA TYR A 145 12.01 -14.29 11.75
C TYR A 145 11.94 -15.52 12.66
N VAL A 146 10.79 -15.75 13.28
CA VAL A 146 10.56 -16.89 14.19
C VAL A 146 10.38 -18.21 13.42
N TYR A 147 9.90 -18.17 12.17
CA TYR A 147 9.66 -19.40 11.42
C TYR A 147 10.95 -20.06 10.89
N ARG A 148 11.43 -21.07 11.62
CA ARG A 148 12.66 -21.83 11.32
C ARG A 148 12.70 -22.58 9.97
N GLY A 149 11.59 -22.69 9.24
CA GLY A 149 11.49 -23.50 8.02
C GLY A 149 11.60 -22.72 6.70
N MET A 150 12.11 -21.49 6.70
CA MET A 150 12.27 -20.70 5.47
C MET A 150 13.70 -20.74 4.92
N ASN A 151 13.81 -20.96 3.61
CA ASN A 151 15.09 -20.84 2.90
C ASN A 151 15.64 -19.41 3.06
N ILE A 152 16.94 -19.30 3.31
CA ILE A 152 17.65 -18.01 3.47
C ILE A 152 17.41 -17.10 2.26
N LEU A 153 17.41 -17.65 1.04
CA LEU A 153 17.15 -16.89 -0.19
C LEU A 153 15.75 -16.24 -0.18
N MET A 154 14.74 -16.95 0.30
CA MET A 154 13.37 -16.43 0.41
C MET A 154 13.27 -15.32 1.45
N PHE A 155 14.00 -15.45 2.55
CA PHE A 155 14.08 -14.41 3.57
C PHE A 155 14.77 -13.15 3.03
N VAL A 156 15.90 -13.29 2.35
CA VAL A 156 16.61 -12.16 1.72
C VAL A 156 15.71 -11.44 0.71
N LEU A 157 14.99 -12.16 -0.15
CA LEU A 157 14.05 -11.56 -1.10
C LEU A 157 12.94 -10.76 -0.41
N VAL A 158 12.42 -11.25 0.72
CA VAL A 158 11.42 -10.53 1.52
C VAL A 158 12.00 -9.25 2.09
N VAL A 159 13.20 -9.30 2.68
CA VAL A 159 13.87 -8.11 3.24
C VAL A 159 14.16 -7.07 2.16
N VAL A 160 14.72 -7.49 1.02
CA VAL A 160 14.97 -6.58 -0.11
C VAL A 160 13.67 -5.99 -0.63
N SER A 161 12.62 -6.82 -0.76
CA SER A 161 11.31 -6.32 -1.18
C SER A 161 10.76 -5.26 -0.24
N LEU A 162 10.99 -5.40 1.09
CA LEU A 162 10.61 -4.43 2.14
C LEU A 162 11.41 -3.13 2.03
N LEU A 163 12.69 -3.18 1.67
CA LEU A 163 13.49 -1.98 1.43
C LEU A 163 13.03 -1.21 0.19
N LEU A 164 12.66 -1.92 -0.89
CA LEU A 164 12.10 -1.30 -2.11
C LEU A 164 10.80 -0.52 -1.80
N THR A 165 10.03 -0.99 -0.81
CA THR A 165 8.85 -0.29 -0.27
C THR A 165 9.18 1.10 0.21
N VAL A 166 10.27 1.21 0.96
CA VAL A 166 10.69 2.47 1.54
C VAL A 166 11.18 3.38 0.41
N SER A 167 11.93 2.84 -0.56
CA SER A 167 12.45 3.63 -1.68
C SER A 167 11.34 4.22 -2.55
N TYR A 168 10.38 3.42 -3.05
CA TYR A 168 9.31 4.00 -3.86
C TYR A 168 8.33 4.79 -3.00
N SER A 169 8.12 4.46 -1.72
CA SER A 169 7.28 5.31 -0.86
C SER A 169 7.84 6.72 -0.69
N LYS A 170 9.17 6.90 -0.75
CA LYS A 170 9.81 8.23 -0.79
C LYS A 170 9.59 8.95 -2.12
N LYS A 171 9.50 8.21 -3.23
CA LYS A 171 9.18 8.72 -4.57
C LYS A 171 7.69 9.08 -4.72
N ASP A 172 6.82 8.15 -4.30
CA ASP A 172 5.34 8.23 -4.23
C ASP A 172 4.82 9.15 -3.16
N SER A 173 5.62 9.38 -2.13
CA SER A 173 5.56 10.57 -1.33
C SER A 173 5.88 11.73 -2.26
N PHE A 174 4.94 12.01 -3.16
CA PHE A 174 4.21 13.25 -3.33
C PHE A 174 4.82 14.44 -2.61
N PHE A 175 5.21 14.31 -1.35
CA PHE A 175 6.06 15.24 -0.63
C PHE A 175 7.30 15.74 -1.42
N TYR A 176 8.09 14.89 -2.09
CA TYR A 176 9.23 15.35 -2.89
C TYR A 176 8.77 16.18 -4.10
N TYR A 177 7.78 15.71 -4.86
CA TYR A 177 7.31 16.39 -6.06
C TYR A 177 6.38 17.59 -5.77
N LEU A 178 5.71 17.66 -4.63
CA LEU A 178 4.85 18.78 -4.22
C LEU A 178 5.58 19.85 -3.43
N PHE A 179 6.50 19.47 -2.52
CA PHE A 179 7.19 20.43 -1.64
C PHE A 179 8.56 20.84 -2.18
N PHE A 180 9.34 19.92 -2.75
CA PHE A 180 10.70 20.23 -3.20
C PHE A 180 10.77 20.65 -4.66
N ASN A 181 9.88 20.15 -5.52
CA ASN A 181 9.82 20.59 -6.91
C ASN A 181 9.07 21.93 -7.04
N ARG A 182 9.80 23.03 -6.85
CA ARG A 182 9.28 24.41 -6.88
C ARG A 182 8.80 24.90 -8.25
N ARG A 183 9.04 24.16 -9.34
CA ARG A 183 8.61 24.57 -10.68
C ARG A 183 7.22 24.03 -10.98
N ILE A 184 6.23 24.92 -11.11
CA ILE A 184 4.93 24.62 -11.71
C ILE A 184 5.20 24.28 -13.18
N LYS A 185 5.13 23.00 -13.54
CA LYS A 185 5.45 22.59 -14.91
C LYS A 185 4.28 22.74 -15.87
N PHE A 186 3.01 22.66 -15.47
CA PHE A 186 1.90 22.98 -16.37
C PHE A 186 0.57 23.27 -15.66
N TYR A 187 -0.25 24.07 -16.37
CA TYR A 187 -1.60 24.56 -16.10
C TYR A 187 -1.77 25.64 -15.02
N ARG A 188 -2.37 26.77 -15.44
CA ARG A 188 -2.98 27.78 -14.56
C ARG A 188 -3.95 27.06 -13.62
N TYR A 189 -3.51 26.78 -12.39
CA TYR A 189 -4.30 26.17 -11.30
C TYR A 189 -5.47 27.04 -10.80
N ILE A 190 -5.98 27.96 -11.63
CA ILE A 190 -6.85 29.08 -11.24
C ILE A 190 -8.25 28.62 -10.81
N TYR A 191 -8.69 27.44 -11.22
CA TYR A 191 -10.02 26.92 -10.87
C TYR A 191 -9.94 25.51 -10.30
N ILE A 192 -9.01 25.28 -9.39
CA ILE A 192 -9.12 24.07 -8.57
C ILE A 192 -10.05 24.37 -7.39
N LYS A 193 -11.18 23.66 -7.34
CA LYS A 193 -12.08 23.66 -6.20
C LYS A 193 -12.15 22.25 -5.63
N GLU A 194 -11.94 22.12 -4.33
CA GLU A 194 -12.13 20.85 -3.64
C GLU A 194 -13.63 20.49 -3.59
N SER A 195 -13.95 19.23 -3.83
CA SER A 195 -15.31 18.72 -3.65
C SER A 195 -15.51 18.25 -2.21
N GLY A 196 -16.49 18.85 -1.53
CA GLY A 196 -16.83 18.48 -0.14
C GLY A 196 -17.25 17.02 0.01
N LEU A 197 -17.93 16.44 -0.97
CA LEU A 197 -18.37 15.02 -0.97
C LEU A 197 -17.20 14.03 -0.91
N VAL A 198 -16.12 14.28 -1.67
CA VAL A 198 -14.91 13.44 -1.62
C VAL A 198 -14.19 13.63 -0.28
N ASN A 199 -14.26 14.83 0.29
CA ASN A 199 -13.70 15.11 1.61
C ASN A 199 -14.44 14.35 2.72
N VAL A 200 -15.78 14.39 2.73
CA VAL A 200 -16.61 13.69 3.72
C VAL A 200 -16.41 12.17 3.64
N SER A 201 -16.45 11.59 2.44
CA SER A 201 -16.26 10.15 2.25
C SER A 201 -14.89 9.66 2.73
N ILE A 202 -13.82 10.40 2.46
CA ILE A 202 -12.48 10.03 2.95
C ILE A 202 -12.38 10.17 4.48
N ILE A 203 -13.00 11.18 5.08
CA ILE A 203 -13.04 11.33 6.55
C ILE A 203 -13.74 10.12 7.19
N ILE A 204 -14.91 9.73 6.69
CA ILE A 204 -15.65 8.56 7.16
C ILE A 204 -14.77 7.30 7.09
N MET A 205 -14.04 7.11 5.99
CA MET A 205 -13.16 5.95 5.84
C MET A 205 -11.94 5.99 6.75
N ILE A 206 -11.39 7.17 7.07
CA ILE A 206 -10.30 7.32 8.03
C ILE A 206 -10.78 6.92 9.44
N PHE A 207 -12.00 7.31 9.84
CA PHE A 207 -12.59 6.88 11.11
C PHE A 207 -12.76 5.36 11.19
N ILE A 208 -13.34 4.74 10.15
CA ILE A 208 -13.48 3.28 10.05
C ILE A 208 -12.11 2.60 10.19
N ARG A 209 -11.07 3.17 9.58
CA ARG A 209 -9.71 2.64 9.67
C ARG A 209 -9.14 2.68 11.08
N ILE A 210 -9.37 3.74 11.84
CA ILE A 210 -8.84 3.86 13.21
C ILE A 210 -9.47 2.78 14.10
N ILE A 211 -10.80 2.64 14.03
CA ILE A 211 -11.56 1.65 14.79
C ILE A 211 -11.13 0.21 14.43
N LEU A 212 -11.04 -0.09 13.15
CA LEU A 212 -10.62 -1.43 12.72
C LEU A 212 -9.15 -1.69 13.03
N GLY A 213 -8.30 -0.67 12.92
CA GLY A 213 -6.87 -0.75 13.21
C GLY A 213 -6.56 -1.05 14.68
N SER A 214 -7.35 -0.51 15.61
CA SER A 214 -7.20 -0.78 17.05
C SER A 214 -7.68 -2.16 17.47
N LEU A 215 -8.54 -2.82 16.68
CA LEU A 215 -9.02 -4.18 16.98
C LEU A 215 -7.98 -5.29 16.72
N ILE A 216 -6.81 -4.94 16.18
CA ILE A 216 -5.75 -5.89 15.78
C ILE A 216 -4.53 -5.85 16.70
N GLY A 217 -4.32 -4.74 17.42
CA GLY A 217 -3.28 -4.62 18.44
C GLY A 217 -3.81 -5.13 19.77
#